data_AF-A0A395J0L9-F1
#
_entry.id   AF-A0A395J0L9-F1
#
_cell.length_a   1.000
_cell.length_b   1.000
_cell.length_c   1.000
_cell.angle_alpha   90.00
_cell.angle_beta   90.00
_cell.angle_gamma   90.00
#
_symmetry.space_group_name_H-M   'P 1'
#
loop_
_entity.id
_entity.type
_entity.pdbx_description
1 polymer ?
#
loop_
_entity_poly.entity_id
_entity_poly.type
_entity_poly.pdbx_seq_one_letter_code
_entity_poly.pdbx_strand_id
1 'polypeptide(L)'
;MLEILRQTSKTVFVPLTIGGGIRDTVDTDGTKVSALEIAKMYFKSGADKVSIGSDAVTAAEEYYSRGKKLSGATAIEQISGAYGNQAVVVSVDPKRDQMVRSIAGMRALSRGAEKHEIWMWLNLWLQLRQWEQARFLLNCIDKDGTNSGFDLELIEQVKNAISIPVIASSGAGNPEHFEEVFSKTSTDAALGAGMFHRGEYTVKQVKGLSRRKRLDGSTI
;
A
#
# COMPACT_ATOMS: atom_id res chain seq x y z
N MET A 1 8.14 -6.65 -18.13
CA MET A 1 6.93 -6.50 -17.28
C MET A 1 5.65 -6.31 -18.09
N LEU A 2 5.59 -5.36 -19.04
CA LEU A 2 4.38 -5.10 -19.85
C LEU A 2 3.80 -6.35 -20.51
N GLU A 3 4.65 -7.18 -21.13
CA GLU A 3 4.21 -8.43 -21.77
C GLU A 3 3.61 -9.43 -20.77
N ILE A 4 4.15 -9.49 -19.54
CA ILE A 4 3.61 -10.37 -18.48
C ILE A 4 2.17 -9.95 -18.15
N LEU A 5 1.92 -8.65 -17.99
CA LEU A 5 0.56 -8.13 -17.76
C LEU A 5 -0.36 -8.43 -18.94
N ARG A 6 0.12 -8.24 -20.18
CA ARG A 6 -0.67 -8.51 -21.39
C ARG A 6 -1.05 -9.97 -21.52
N GLN A 7 -0.19 -10.91 -21.14
CA GLN A 7 -0.53 -12.33 -21.13
C GLN A 7 -1.43 -12.70 -19.95
N THR A 8 -1.18 -12.15 -18.77
CA THR A 8 -1.95 -12.43 -17.55
C THR A 8 -3.41 -11.99 -17.72
N SER A 9 -3.63 -10.78 -18.24
CA SER A 9 -4.96 -10.20 -18.46
C SER A 9 -5.82 -10.95 -19.48
N LYS A 10 -5.26 -11.86 -20.29
CA LYS A 10 -6.05 -12.70 -21.20
C LYS A 10 -6.91 -13.73 -20.47
N THR A 11 -6.52 -14.13 -19.25
CA THR A 11 -7.16 -15.24 -18.53
C THR A 11 -7.44 -14.94 -17.05
N VAL A 12 -6.81 -13.92 -16.47
CA VAL A 12 -7.00 -13.52 -15.07
C VAL A 12 -7.96 -12.33 -15.01
N PHE A 13 -9.24 -12.64 -14.77
CA PHE A 13 -10.33 -11.65 -14.68
C PHE A 13 -10.55 -11.16 -13.24
N VAL A 14 -9.46 -10.75 -12.58
CA VAL A 14 -9.48 -10.07 -11.28
C VAL A 14 -8.54 -8.87 -11.34
N PRO A 15 -8.72 -7.83 -10.50
CA PRO A 15 -7.91 -6.63 -10.58
C PRO A 15 -6.41 -6.91 -10.45
N LEU A 16 -5.62 -6.38 -11.39
CA LEU A 16 -4.17 -6.49 -11.45
C LEU A 16 -3.52 -5.19 -10.98
N THR A 17 -2.68 -5.27 -9.95
CA THR A 17 -1.88 -4.13 -9.47
C THR A 17 -0.41 -4.36 -9.82
N ILE A 18 0.24 -3.34 -10.38
CA ILE A 18 1.68 -3.37 -10.67
C ILE A 18 2.45 -2.37 -9.80
N GLY A 19 3.55 -2.80 -9.19
CA GLY A 19 4.44 -1.94 -8.42
C GLY A 19 5.86 -1.96 -8.95
N GLY A 20 6.60 -0.89 -8.68
CA GLY A 20 8.00 -0.73 -9.08
C GLY A 20 8.19 -0.02 -10.42
N GLY A 21 9.03 1.01 -10.43
CA GLY A 21 9.40 1.73 -11.66
C GLY A 21 8.36 2.75 -12.17
N ILE A 22 7.33 3.08 -11.37
CA ILE A 22 6.33 4.11 -11.71
C ILE A 22 6.82 5.47 -11.22
N ARG A 23 7.74 6.08 -11.99
CA ARG A 23 8.38 7.36 -11.68
C ARG A 23 8.90 8.02 -12.94
N ASP A 24 9.15 9.32 -12.90
CA ASP A 24 9.81 10.00 -14.01
C ASP A 24 11.18 9.36 -14.28
N THR A 25 11.46 9.09 -15.56
CA THR A 25 12.67 8.41 -15.97
C THR A 25 13.17 8.91 -17.33
N VAL A 26 14.37 8.46 -17.69
CA VAL A 26 14.96 8.70 -19.01
C VAL A 26 15.21 7.34 -19.63
N ASP A 27 14.63 7.11 -20.81
CA ASP A 27 14.83 5.88 -21.57
C ASP A 27 16.26 5.83 -22.14
N THR A 28 16.65 4.66 -22.64
CA THR A 28 17.98 4.36 -23.20
C THR A 28 18.38 5.25 -24.37
N ASP A 29 17.40 5.82 -25.09
CA ASP A 29 17.62 6.76 -26.19
C ASP A 29 17.67 8.24 -25.75
N GLY A 30 17.56 8.51 -24.45
CA GLY A 30 17.55 9.86 -23.88
C GLY A 30 16.17 10.49 -23.79
N THR A 31 15.10 9.81 -24.22
CA THR A 31 13.73 10.31 -24.11
C THR A 31 13.31 10.39 -22.64
N LYS A 32 12.85 11.56 -22.20
CA LYS A 32 12.23 11.71 -20.88
C LYS A 32 10.82 11.14 -20.92
N VAL A 33 10.52 10.23 -19.99
CA VAL A 33 9.22 9.59 -19.87
C VAL A 33 8.68 9.87 -18.47
N SER A 34 7.51 10.48 -18.40
CA SER A 34 6.86 10.81 -17.13
C SER A 34 6.27 9.57 -16.46
N ALA A 35 6.10 9.63 -15.13
CA ALA A 35 5.41 8.60 -14.37
C ALA A 35 3.98 8.34 -14.90
N LEU A 36 3.30 9.38 -15.38
CA LEU A 36 1.98 9.28 -16.00
C LEU A 36 2.00 8.47 -17.30
N GLU A 37 3.01 8.66 -18.15
CA GLU A 37 3.18 7.89 -19.38
C GLU A 37 3.52 6.43 -19.08
N ILE A 38 4.38 6.17 -18.09
CA ILE A 38 4.68 4.82 -17.63
C ILE A 38 3.40 4.14 -17.11
N ALA A 39 2.62 4.82 -16.26
CA ALA A 39 1.35 4.29 -15.76
C ALA A 39 0.38 3.99 -16.91
N LYS A 40 0.28 4.89 -17.90
CA LYS A 40 -0.52 4.68 -19.12
C LYS A 40 -0.11 3.42 -19.89
N MET A 41 1.19 3.15 -20.01
CA MET A 41 1.69 1.92 -20.65
C MET A 41 1.28 0.67 -19.87
N TYR A 42 1.36 0.72 -18.54
CA TYR A 42 0.91 -0.38 -17.68
C TYR A 42 -0.60 -0.62 -17.76
N PHE A 43 -1.42 0.43 -17.71
CA PHE A 43 -2.88 0.32 -17.85
C PHE A 43 -3.27 -0.25 -19.21
N LYS A 44 -2.66 0.23 -20.30
CA LYS A 44 -2.86 -0.34 -21.65
C LYS A 44 -2.43 -1.80 -21.77
N SER A 45 -1.52 -2.25 -20.91
CA SER A 45 -1.04 -3.63 -20.87
C SER A 45 -1.88 -4.54 -19.97
N GLY A 46 -2.92 -4.02 -19.33
CA GLY A 46 -3.87 -4.79 -18.52
C GLY A 46 -3.74 -4.63 -17.01
N ALA A 47 -2.93 -3.68 -16.51
CA ALA A 47 -3.01 -3.31 -15.10
C ALA A 47 -4.30 -2.51 -14.83
N ASP A 48 -4.89 -2.69 -13.65
CA ASP A 48 -5.99 -1.87 -13.15
C ASP A 48 -5.49 -0.78 -12.19
N LYS A 49 -4.34 -1.02 -11.54
CA LYS A 49 -3.75 -0.12 -10.55
C LYS A 49 -2.23 -0.10 -10.64
N VAL A 50 -1.64 1.03 -10.24
CA VAL A 50 -0.20 1.19 -10.06
C VAL A 50 0.13 1.46 -8.60
N SER A 51 1.23 0.88 -8.12
CA SER A 51 1.73 1.04 -6.77
C SER A 51 2.95 1.95 -6.75
N ILE A 52 2.86 3.04 -5.98
CA ILE A 52 3.92 4.04 -5.79
C ILE A 52 4.57 3.81 -4.42
N GLY A 53 5.90 3.62 -4.41
CA GLY A 53 6.71 3.39 -3.21
C GLY A 53 7.47 4.64 -2.79
N SER A 54 8.79 4.65 -3.01
CA SER A 54 9.70 5.73 -2.60
C SER A 54 9.25 7.15 -3.02
N ASP A 55 8.74 7.31 -4.24
CA ASP A 55 8.24 8.60 -4.72
C ASP A 55 7.06 9.14 -3.89
N ALA A 56 6.30 8.27 -3.21
CA ALA A 56 5.24 8.70 -2.30
C ALA A 56 5.80 9.43 -1.07
N VAL A 57 6.98 9.00 -0.60
CA VAL A 57 7.68 9.67 0.50
C VAL A 57 8.12 11.06 0.08
N THR A 58 8.77 11.18 -1.09
CA THR A 58 9.23 12.46 -1.62
C THR A 58 8.07 13.41 -1.92
N ALA A 59 6.98 12.90 -2.49
CA ALA A 59 5.75 13.68 -2.73
C ALA A 59 5.18 14.25 -1.43
N ALA A 60 5.18 13.45 -0.36
CA ALA A 60 4.75 13.91 0.94
C ALA A 60 5.71 14.99 1.50
N GLU A 61 7.03 14.75 1.46
CA GLU A 61 8.07 15.72 1.87
C GLU A 61 7.94 17.08 1.18
N GLU A 62 7.72 17.06 -0.13
CA GLU A 62 7.47 18.26 -0.91
C GLU A 62 6.21 18.98 -0.41
N TYR A 63 5.12 18.23 -0.23
CA TYR A 63 3.82 18.77 0.16
C TYR A 63 3.87 19.65 1.42
N TYR A 64 4.58 19.24 2.49
CA TYR A 64 4.66 20.13 3.68
C TYR A 64 5.74 21.19 3.57
N SER A 65 6.86 20.91 2.88
CA SER A 65 7.86 21.97 2.66
C SER A 65 7.23 23.17 1.94
N ARG A 66 6.18 22.93 1.15
CA ARG A 66 5.36 23.93 0.45
C ARG A 66 4.18 24.46 1.28
N GLY A 67 4.20 24.26 2.60
CA GLY A 67 3.16 24.77 3.50
C GLY A 67 1.82 24.08 3.30
N LYS A 68 1.84 22.75 3.13
CA LYS A 68 0.65 21.92 2.95
C LYS A 68 -0.09 22.25 1.64
N LYS A 69 0.66 22.31 0.53
CA LYS A 69 0.11 22.58 -0.81
C LYS A 69 0.60 21.55 -1.82
N LEU A 70 -0.36 21.02 -2.58
CA LEU A 70 -0.13 20.14 -3.73
C LEU A 70 0.70 20.86 -4.79
N SER A 71 1.67 20.17 -5.39
CA SER A 71 2.48 20.72 -6.48
C SER A 71 1.81 20.51 -7.84
N GLY A 72 0.96 19.48 -7.94
CA GLY A 72 0.37 19.03 -9.20
C GLY A 72 1.37 18.32 -10.10
N ALA A 73 2.58 18.07 -9.62
CA ALA A 73 3.70 17.54 -10.39
C ALA A 73 4.10 16.13 -9.96
N THR A 74 3.66 15.67 -8.79
CA THR A 74 4.05 14.34 -8.31
C THR A 74 3.38 13.26 -9.15
N ALA A 75 4.04 12.10 -9.30
CA ALA A 75 3.49 10.94 -10.00
C ALA A 75 2.08 10.60 -9.50
N ILE A 76 1.89 10.71 -8.18
CA ILE A 76 0.62 10.39 -7.57
C ILE A 76 -0.48 11.38 -7.98
N GLU A 77 -0.24 12.70 -7.89
CA GLU A 77 -1.20 13.73 -8.32
C GLU A 77 -1.55 13.62 -9.81
N GLN A 78 -0.53 13.36 -10.65
CA GLN A 78 -0.73 13.26 -12.10
C GLN A 78 -1.54 12.01 -12.48
N ILE A 79 -1.20 10.85 -11.90
CA ILE A 79 -1.87 9.59 -12.21
C ILE A 79 -3.30 9.60 -11.68
N SER A 80 -3.52 10.07 -10.45
CA SER A 80 -4.87 10.14 -9.89
C SER A 80 -5.74 11.20 -10.58
N GLY A 81 -5.16 12.32 -11.00
CA GLY A 81 -5.85 13.34 -11.79
C GLY A 81 -6.33 12.82 -13.14
N ALA A 82 -5.59 11.88 -13.75
CA ALA A 82 -5.93 11.30 -15.05
C ALA A 82 -6.84 10.05 -14.96
N TYR A 83 -6.63 9.17 -13.97
CA TYR A 83 -7.27 7.85 -13.90
C TYR A 83 -8.16 7.65 -12.65
N GLY A 84 -8.20 8.64 -11.74
CA GLY A 84 -8.90 8.57 -10.47
C GLY A 84 -8.08 7.95 -9.34
N ASN A 85 -8.44 8.28 -8.10
CA ASN A 85 -7.73 7.84 -6.89
C ASN A 85 -7.66 6.31 -6.76
N GLN A 86 -8.68 5.59 -7.25
CA GLN A 86 -8.75 4.13 -7.21
C GLN A 86 -7.67 3.42 -8.04
N ALA A 87 -7.06 4.12 -9.00
CA ALA A 87 -5.99 3.59 -9.83
C ALA A 87 -4.62 3.63 -9.14
N VAL A 88 -4.52 4.30 -7.99
CA VAL A 88 -3.26 4.48 -7.25
C VAL A 88 -3.28 3.68 -5.94
N VAL A 89 -2.22 2.91 -5.74
CA VAL A 89 -1.87 2.26 -4.47
C VAL A 89 -0.60 2.93 -3.94
N VAL A 90 -0.59 3.27 -2.67
CA VAL A 90 0.63 3.77 -1.99
C VAL A 90 1.19 2.62 -1.17
N SER A 91 2.41 2.18 -1.51
CA SER A 91 3.10 1.09 -0.81
C SER A 91 4.13 1.65 0.12
N VAL A 92 4.12 1.19 1.37
CA VAL A 92 5.01 1.71 2.41
C VAL A 92 5.63 0.61 3.24
N ASP A 93 6.87 0.86 3.64
CA ASP A 93 7.75 -0.12 4.26
C ASP A 93 8.23 0.40 5.63
N PRO A 94 7.39 0.32 6.68
CA PRO A 94 7.77 0.71 8.03
C PRO A 94 8.74 -0.28 8.65
N LYS A 95 9.68 0.29 9.41
CA LYS A 95 10.41 -0.41 10.44
C LYS A 95 9.87 0.02 11.81
N ARG A 96 9.58 -0.92 12.71
CA ARG A 96 8.87 -0.68 13.97
C ARG A 96 9.57 0.34 14.86
N ASP A 97 10.89 0.27 14.97
CA ASP A 97 11.67 1.23 15.78
C ASP A 97 11.57 2.68 15.28
N GLN A 98 11.38 2.86 13.96
CA GLN A 98 11.13 4.19 13.38
C GLN A 98 9.68 4.60 13.63
N MET A 99 8.73 3.66 13.63
CA MET A 99 7.31 3.95 13.81
C MET A 99 6.93 4.31 15.24
N VAL A 100 7.47 3.61 16.25
CA VAL A 100 7.21 3.92 17.67
C VAL A 100 7.67 5.34 18.01
N ARG A 101 8.81 5.76 17.45
CA ARG A 101 9.31 7.13 17.54
C ARG A 101 8.36 8.12 16.84
N SER A 102 7.74 7.71 15.73
CA SER A 102 6.82 8.52 14.92
C SER A 102 5.53 8.87 15.61
N ILE A 103 4.94 7.88 16.25
CA ILE A 103 3.68 8.07 16.94
C ILE A 103 3.90 8.79 18.27
N ALA A 104 5.01 8.52 18.95
CA ALA A 104 5.40 9.29 20.14
C ALA A 104 5.65 10.78 19.79
N GLY A 105 6.33 11.05 18.66
CA GLY A 105 6.52 12.40 18.12
C GLY A 105 5.19 13.08 17.77
N MET A 106 4.25 12.38 17.13
CA MET A 106 2.91 12.91 16.82
C MET A 106 2.12 13.33 18.07
N ARG A 107 2.21 12.59 19.19
CA ARG A 107 1.58 13.01 20.46
C ARG A 107 2.26 14.21 21.11
N ALA A 108 3.56 14.40 20.88
CA ALA A 108 4.35 15.50 21.45
C ALA A 108 4.31 16.81 20.63
N LEU A 109 3.90 16.77 19.36
CA LEU A 109 3.93 17.89 18.40
C LEU A 109 2.87 18.98 18.58
N SER A 110 2.30 19.12 19.79
CA SER A 110 1.55 20.33 20.20
C SER A 110 2.47 21.47 20.68
N ARG A 111 3.79 21.27 20.68
CA ARG A 111 4.79 22.30 20.97
C ARG A 111 5.97 22.09 20.02
N GLY A 112 6.19 23.05 19.12
CA GLY A 112 6.98 22.89 17.89
C GLY A 112 8.33 22.20 18.05
N ALA A 113 8.66 21.34 17.07
CA ALA A 113 10.01 20.80 16.84
C ALA A 113 10.16 20.24 15.41
N GLU A 114 11.43 20.06 15.04
CA GLU A 114 12.00 19.80 13.71
C GLU A 114 11.77 18.39 13.14
N LYS A 115 12.14 18.26 11.85
CA LYS A 115 12.17 17.06 11.00
C LYS A 115 12.42 15.79 11.81
N HIS A 116 11.49 14.84 11.76
CA HIS A 116 11.70 13.40 11.52
C HIS A 116 10.32 12.75 11.26
N GLU A 117 10.31 11.71 10.42
CA GLU A 117 9.28 10.67 10.25
C GLU A 117 8.27 10.77 9.11
N ILE A 118 8.72 10.23 7.96
CA ILE A 118 8.00 9.75 6.76
C ILE A 118 6.52 9.37 6.99
N TRP A 119 6.20 8.79 8.14
CA TRP A 119 4.85 8.31 8.51
C TRP A 119 3.86 9.41 8.80
N MET A 120 4.32 10.49 9.44
CA MET A 120 3.49 11.68 9.65
C MET A 120 3.14 12.31 8.29
N TRP A 121 4.12 12.34 7.39
CA TRP A 121 4.02 12.86 6.03
C TRP A 121 2.97 12.12 5.19
N LEU A 122 2.98 10.80 5.29
CA LEU A 122 2.06 9.90 4.63
C LEU A 122 0.63 10.03 5.17
N ASN A 123 0.49 10.15 6.50
CA ASN A 123 -0.79 10.37 7.17
C ASN A 123 -1.45 11.69 6.71
N LEU A 124 -0.69 12.78 6.64
CA LEU A 124 -1.23 14.08 6.24
C LEU A 124 -1.35 14.27 4.73
N TRP A 125 -0.53 13.59 3.91
CA TRP A 125 -0.66 13.62 2.45
C TRP A 125 -1.94 12.89 2.00
N LEU A 126 -2.29 11.78 2.67
CA LEU A 126 -3.52 11.03 2.44
C LEU A 126 -4.79 11.76 2.92
N GLN A 127 -4.70 12.57 3.98
CA GLN A 127 -5.84 13.32 4.55
C GLN A 127 -6.42 14.40 3.63
N LEU A 128 -5.80 14.70 2.49
CA LEU A 128 -6.07 15.99 1.87
C LEU A 128 -7.32 16.11 1.06
N ARG A 129 -7.64 15.22 0.12
CA ARG A 129 -8.72 15.53 -0.84
C ARG A 129 -9.37 14.31 -1.46
N GLN A 130 -10.24 13.61 -0.73
CA GLN A 130 -11.13 12.60 -1.35
C GLN A 130 -10.40 11.38 -1.95
N TRP A 131 -9.22 11.05 -1.42
CA TRP A 131 -8.45 9.84 -1.77
C TRP A 131 -9.06 8.57 -1.13
N GLU A 132 -10.33 8.63 -0.73
CA GLU A 132 -11.08 7.55 -0.09
C GLU A 132 -11.04 6.23 -0.88
N GLN A 133 -10.84 6.32 -2.20
CA GLN A 133 -10.74 5.15 -3.08
C GLN A 133 -9.31 4.68 -3.37
N ALA A 134 -8.30 5.49 -3.05
CA ALA A 134 -6.91 5.03 -3.09
C ALA A 134 -6.72 3.90 -2.07
N ARG A 135 -5.68 3.09 -2.24
CA ARG A 135 -5.40 2.02 -1.29
C ARG A 135 -4.01 2.15 -0.73
N PHE A 136 -3.90 1.81 0.55
CA PHE A 136 -2.68 1.90 1.29
C PHE A 136 -2.13 0.50 1.55
N LEU A 137 -1.07 0.12 0.86
CA LEU A 137 -0.41 -1.17 1.05
C LEU A 137 0.63 -1.02 2.18
N LEU A 138 0.26 -1.53 3.35
CA LEU A 138 1.05 -1.45 4.57
C LEU A 138 1.88 -2.71 4.73
N ASN A 139 3.16 -2.65 4.32
CA ASN A 139 4.13 -3.70 4.61
C ASN A 139 4.63 -3.57 6.06
N CYS A 140 5.49 -4.49 6.48
CA CYS A 140 6.22 -4.41 7.73
C CYS A 140 7.58 -5.08 7.55
N ILE A 141 8.65 -4.29 7.56
CA ILE A 141 10.02 -4.79 7.32
C ILE A 141 10.38 -5.88 8.33
N ASP A 142 10.01 -5.68 9.60
CA ASP A 142 10.35 -6.62 10.68
C ASP A 142 9.56 -7.94 10.62
N LYS A 143 8.43 -7.96 9.91
CA LYS A 143 7.61 -9.17 9.70
C LYS A 143 7.87 -9.83 8.35
N ASP A 144 8.53 -9.16 7.42
CA ASP A 144 8.67 -9.66 6.06
C ASP A 144 9.49 -10.97 6.01
N GLY A 145 9.02 -11.94 5.23
CA GLY A 145 9.60 -13.28 5.14
C GLY A 145 9.55 -14.16 6.40
N THR A 146 9.13 -13.62 7.56
CA THR A 146 9.16 -14.37 8.84
C THR A 146 8.13 -15.49 8.94
N ASN A 147 7.05 -15.41 8.16
CA ASN A 147 5.87 -16.28 8.27
C ASN A 147 5.33 -16.36 9.72
N SER A 148 5.42 -15.26 10.50
CA SER A 148 5.06 -15.18 11.94
C SER A 148 3.79 -14.37 12.24
N GLY A 149 2.98 -14.08 11.21
CA GLY A 149 1.78 -13.27 11.32
C GLY A 149 2.03 -11.80 11.01
N PHE A 150 0.94 -11.07 10.77
CA PHE A 150 0.97 -9.63 10.53
C PHE A 150 1.32 -8.85 11.79
N ASP A 151 1.78 -7.61 11.65
CA ASP A 151 1.96 -6.70 12.78
C ASP A 151 0.64 -5.99 13.10
N LEU A 152 -0.15 -6.58 14.00
CA LEU A 152 -1.49 -6.10 14.34
C LEU A 152 -1.47 -4.70 14.96
N GLU A 153 -0.45 -4.40 15.77
CA GLU A 153 -0.33 -3.11 16.44
C GLU A 153 -0.04 -2.00 15.43
N LEU A 154 0.89 -2.25 14.50
CA LEU A 154 1.19 -1.37 13.38
C LEU A 154 -0.06 -1.09 12.54
N ILE A 155 -0.81 -2.15 12.19
CA ILE A 155 -2.03 -2.02 11.38
C ILE A 155 -3.04 -1.12 12.10
N GLU A 156 -3.31 -1.36 13.38
CA GLU A 156 -4.32 -0.60 14.10
C GLU A 156 -3.88 0.84 14.37
N GLN A 157 -2.58 1.08 14.60
CA GLN A 157 -2.03 2.42 14.68
C GLN A 157 -2.23 3.20 13.37
N VAL A 158 -2.02 2.56 12.21
CA VAL A 158 -2.27 3.17 10.90
C VAL A 158 -3.77 3.37 10.67
N LYS A 159 -4.62 2.38 10.96
CA LYS A 159 -6.09 2.49 10.81
C LYS A 159 -6.70 3.59 11.67
N ASN A 160 -6.15 3.84 12.86
CA ASN A 160 -6.57 4.96 13.70
C ASN A 160 -6.09 6.33 13.18
N ALA A 161 -5.06 6.34 12.32
CA ALA A 161 -4.47 7.54 11.74
C ALA A 161 -5.14 7.95 10.41
N ILE A 162 -5.48 6.99 9.55
CA ILE A 162 -6.01 7.24 8.20
C ILE A 162 -7.39 6.63 7.97
N SER A 163 -8.22 7.32 7.19
CA SER A 163 -9.55 6.87 6.78
C SER A 163 -9.57 6.05 5.48
N ILE A 164 -8.45 5.97 4.78
CA ILE A 164 -8.32 5.29 3.48
C ILE A 164 -8.17 3.77 3.69
N PRO A 165 -8.68 2.92 2.78
CA PRO A 165 -8.53 1.47 2.89
C PRO A 165 -7.07 1.01 2.99
N VAL A 166 -6.78 0.21 4.01
CA VAL A 166 -5.47 -0.39 4.31
C VAL A 166 -5.45 -1.86 3.92
N ILE A 167 -4.41 -2.25 3.20
CA ILE A 167 -4.08 -3.63 2.89
C ILE A 167 -2.93 -4.03 3.83
N ALA A 168 -3.20 -4.94 4.78
CA ALA A 168 -2.17 -5.55 5.61
C ALA A 168 -1.26 -6.45 4.76
N SER A 169 0.05 -6.28 4.89
CA SER A 169 1.07 -7.04 4.17
C SER A 169 2.25 -7.36 5.08
N SER A 170 3.11 -8.30 4.64
CA SER A 170 4.26 -8.86 5.37
C SER A 170 3.91 -9.74 6.58
N GLY A 171 4.52 -10.94 6.64
CA GLY A 171 4.43 -11.85 7.79
C GLY A 171 3.42 -13.00 7.69
N ALA A 172 2.47 -12.96 6.74
CA ALA A 172 1.54 -14.06 6.49
C ALA A 172 2.30 -15.38 6.18
N GLY A 173 1.88 -16.47 6.81
CA GLY A 173 2.58 -17.77 6.75
C GLY A 173 1.64 -18.97 6.77
N ASN A 174 0.46 -18.82 7.37
CA ASN A 174 -0.60 -19.81 7.40
C ASN A 174 -1.98 -19.12 7.29
N PRO A 175 -3.06 -19.87 7.05
CA PRO A 175 -4.43 -19.34 7.02
C PRO A 175 -4.87 -18.63 8.31
N GLU A 176 -4.40 -19.07 9.48
CA GLU A 176 -4.76 -18.51 10.77
C GLU A 176 -4.27 -17.06 10.92
N HIS A 177 -3.15 -16.68 10.29
CA HIS A 177 -2.70 -15.28 10.28
C HIS A 177 -3.69 -14.34 9.58
N PHE A 178 -4.39 -14.80 8.55
CA PHE A 178 -5.45 -14.01 7.91
C PHE A 178 -6.67 -13.88 8.82
N GLU A 179 -7.03 -14.95 9.50
CA GLU A 179 -8.11 -14.90 10.48
C GLU A 179 -7.78 -13.93 11.63
N GLU A 180 -6.56 -14.02 12.15
CA GLU A 180 -6.09 -13.17 13.24
C GLU A 180 -6.13 -11.68 12.84
N VAL A 181 -5.65 -11.33 11.64
CA VAL A 181 -5.63 -9.93 11.23
C VAL A 181 -7.04 -9.37 11.01
N PHE A 182 -7.96 -10.15 10.44
CA PHE A 182 -9.35 -9.69 10.25
C PHE A 182 -10.18 -9.67 11.54
N SER A 183 -9.85 -10.51 12.52
CA SER A 183 -10.57 -10.55 13.81
C SER A 183 -10.06 -9.51 14.82
N LYS A 184 -8.77 -9.15 14.76
CA LYS A 184 -8.12 -8.27 15.75
C LYS A 184 -7.83 -6.86 15.25
N THR A 185 -8.03 -6.58 13.97
CA THR A 185 -7.77 -5.26 13.39
C THR A 185 -8.90 -4.82 12.47
N SER A 186 -8.95 -3.54 12.16
CA SER A 186 -9.90 -2.95 11.21
C SER A 186 -9.37 -2.90 9.76
N THR A 187 -8.41 -3.77 9.40
CA THR A 187 -7.84 -3.80 8.04
C THR A 187 -8.88 -4.14 6.96
N ASP A 188 -8.73 -3.56 5.78
CA ASP A 188 -9.70 -3.67 4.69
C ASP A 188 -9.38 -4.85 3.75
N ALA A 189 -8.11 -5.29 3.73
CA ALA A 189 -7.66 -6.46 2.99
C ALA A 189 -6.34 -6.99 3.57
N ALA A 190 -5.99 -8.22 3.23
CA ALA A 190 -4.72 -8.83 3.60
C ALA A 190 -4.04 -9.43 2.38
N LEU A 191 -2.73 -9.25 2.28
CA LEU A 191 -1.87 -9.75 1.21
C LEU A 191 -0.96 -10.86 1.73
N GLY A 192 -0.90 -11.96 0.99
CA GLY A 192 0.11 -13.00 1.17
C GLY A 192 0.93 -13.17 -0.10
N ALA A 193 2.22 -13.50 0.05
CA ALA A 193 3.13 -13.75 -1.07
C ALA A 193 3.81 -15.11 -0.94
N GLY A 194 4.79 -15.22 -0.04
CA GLY A 194 5.65 -16.40 0.09
C GLY A 194 4.90 -17.72 0.24
N MET A 195 3.90 -17.79 1.12
CA MET A 195 3.10 -19.00 1.35
C MET A 195 2.31 -19.48 0.12
N PHE A 196 1.91 -18.56 -0.77
CA PHE A 196 1.23 -18.90 -2.02
C PHE A 196 2.24 -19.27 -3.11
N HIS A 197 3.35 -18.54 -3.22
CA HIS A 197 4.40 -18.83 -4.20
C HIS A 197 5.08 -20.19 -3.97
N ARG A 198 5.23 -20.59 -2.70
CA ARG A 198 5.79 -21.90 -2.32
C ARG A 198 4.78 -23.05 -2.38
N GLY A 199 3.51 -22.77 -2.65
CA GLY A 199 2.45 -23.78 -2.70
C GLY A 199 2.10 -24.42 -1.35
N GLU A 200 2.50 -23.80 -0.23
CA GLU A 200 2.18 -24.27 1.13
C GLU A 200 0.68 -24.19 1.38
N TYR A 201 0.06 -23.12 0.88
CA TYR A 201 -1.39 -22.91 0.93
C TYR A 201 -1.87 -22.29 -0.37
N THR A 202 -3.17 -22.44 -0.63
CA THR A 202 -3.89 -21.79 -1.73
C THR A 202 -4.82 -20.71 -1.18
N VAL A 203 -5.15 -19.72 -2.00
CA VAL A 203 -6.17 -18.69 -1.66
C VAL A 203 -7.51 -19.35 -1.29
N LYS A 204 -7.84 -20.49 -1.90
CA LYS A 204 -9.05 -21.27 -1.59
C LYS A 204 -9.03 -21.83 -0.17
N GLN A 205 -7.89 -22.35 0.29
CA GLN A 205 -7.73 -22.85 1.66
C GLN A 205 -7.88 -21.73 2.68
N VAL A 206 -7.24 -20.58 2.45
CA VAL A 206 -7.37 -19.40 3.32
C VAL A 206 -8.83 -18.95 3.42
N LYS A 207 -9.52 -18.78 2.28
CA LYS A 207 -10.95 -18.42 2.26
C LYS A 207 -11.85 -19.49 2.89
N GLY A 208 -11.46 -20.76 2.81
CA GLY A 208 -12.21 -21.88 3.37
C GLY A 208 -12.23 -21.86 4.89
N LEU A 209 -11.12 -21.50 5.54
CA LEU A 209 -11.03 -21.35 7.00
C LEU A 209 -11.99 -20.26 7.50
N SER A 210 -11.93 -19.06 6.90
CA SER A 210 -12.78 -17.93 7.30
C SER A 210 -14.28 -18.23 7.18
N ARG A 211 -14.68 -19.02 6.16
CA ARG A 211 -16.08 -19.42 5.98
C ARG A 211 -16.57 -20.43 7.01
N ARG A 212 -15.71 -21.35 7.47
CA ARG A 212 -16.09 -22.34 8.50
C ARG A 212 -16.39 -21.66 9.84
N LYS A 213 -15.59 -20.66 10.22
CA LYS A 213 -15.80 -19.87 11.45
C LYS A 213 -17.05 -18.97 11.39
N ARG A 214 -17.35 -18.39 10.23
CA ARG A 214 -18.65 -17.73 10.03
C ARG A 214 -19.86 -18.62 10.27
N LEU A 215 -19.75 -19.93 10.03
CA LEU A 215 -20.83 -20.91 10.21
C LEU A 215 -20.92 -21.45 11.65
N ASP A 216 -19.84 -21.38 12.42
CA ASP A 216 -19.81 -21.82 13.83
C ASP A 216 -20.16 -20.72 14.85
N GLY A 217 -20.54 -19.53 14.36
CA GLY A 217 -21.00 -18.42 15.20
C GLY A 217 -19.87 -17.55 15.76
N SER A 218 -18.61 -17.79 15.39
CA SER A 218 -17.52 -16.87 15.69
C SER A 218 -17.46 -15.73 14.65
N THR A 219 -17.78 -14.53 15.11
CA THR A 219 -17.94 -13.30 14.30
C THR A 219 -16.64 -12.90 13.59
N ILE A 220 -16.62 -12.97 12.26
CA ILE A 220 -15.75 -12.20 11.36
C ILE A 220 -16.52 -11.97 10.07
#